data_AF-A0A7C3AWM5-F1
#
_entry.id   AF-A0A7C3AWM5-F1
#
_cell.length_a   1.000
_cell.length_b   1.000
_cell.length_c   1.000
_cell.angle_alpha   90.00
_cell.angle_beta   90.00
_cell.angle_gamma   90.00
#
_symmetry.space_group_name_H-M   'P 1'
#
loop_
_entity.id
_entity.type
_entity.pdbx_description
1 polymer ?
#
loop_
_entity_poly.entity_id
_entity_poly.type
_entity_poly.pdbx_seq_one_letter_code
_entity_poly.pdbx_strand_id
1 'polypeptide(L)'
;MQQARRKRHRRYLFYRAYCVTFALGWNVVGIWQFVVMQNPPVVLLVLLPFVIPALFMLFNLMAWRFAFSVFGAYERSQAPAEPPLEQLRATSGAIGLLFGTSPFFTWTLYEGGIGVSVLGIGAGYVPLDRFVEVRISRRGCTIRHNSSEVRSPLDLPPGKLSRHLNELWDEYRGAQTQCRV
;
A
#
# COMPACT_ATOMS: atom_id res chain seq x y z
N MET A 1 -9.75 7.28 -24.60
CA MET A 1 -8.97 8.27 -25.40
C MET A 1 -8.39 9.45 -24.60
N GLN A 2 -8.89 9.80 -23.40
CA GLN A 2 -8.29 10.86 -22.56
C GLN A 2 -7.03 10.44 -21.78
N GLN A 3 -6.81 9.13 -21.57
CA GLN A 3 -5.71 8.58 -20.74
C GLN A 3 -4.31 8.64 -21.38
N ALA A 4 -4.19 8.66 -22.71
CA ALA A 4 -2.91 8.76 -23.38
C ALA A 4 -2.26 10.16 -23.27
N ARG A 5 -3.03 11.20 -22.90
CA ARG A 5 -2.56 12.59 -22.80
C ARG A 5 -1.79 12.91 -21.52
N ARG A 6 -1.90 12.12 -20.44
CA ARG A 6 -1.21 12.42 -19.17
C ARG A 6 0.27 12.03 -19.16
N LYS A 7 0.69 11.08 -20.00
CA LYS A 7 2.08 10.55 -20.08
C LYS A 7 3.13 11.55 -20.63
N ARG A 8 2.74 12.75 -21.07
CA ARG A 8 3.65 13.77 -21.63
C ARG A 8 3.81 15.03 -20.77
N HIS A 9 3.33 15.02 -19.53
CA HIS A 9 3.42 16.21 -18.68
C HIS A 9 4.79 16.28 -17.97
N ARG A 10 5.59 17.32 -18.28
CA ARG A 10 6.85 17.68 -17.57
C ARG A 10 6.75 17.54 -16.04
N ARG A 11 5.57 17.80 -15.48
CA ARG A 11 5.26 17.65 -14.05
C ARG A 11 5.56 16.24 -13.53
N TYR A 12 5.20 15.20 -14.27
CA TYR A 12 5.41 13.81 -13.85
C TYR A 12 6.90 13.43 -13.77
N LEU A 13 7.71 13.86 -14.74
CA LEU A 13 9.17 13.67 -14.70
C LEU A 13 9.80 14.50 -13.58
N PHE A 14 9.35 15.75 -13.41
CA PHE A 14 9.78 16.61 -12.31
C PHE A 14 9.54 15.96 -10.95
N TYR A 15 8.36 15.36 -10.72
CA TYR A 15 8.07 14.68 -9.46
C TYR A 15 8.95 13.45 -9.20
N ARG A 16 9.33 12.70 -10.25
CA ARG A 16 10.27 11.59 -10.12
C ARG A 16 11.67 12.06 -9.71
N ALA A 17 12.19 13.07 -10.39
CA ALA A 17 13.48 13.68 -10.06
C ALA A 17 13.45 14.31 -8.66
N TYR A 18 12.38 15.05 -8.34
CA TYR A 18 12.15 15.65 -7.03
C TYR A 18 12.26 14.64 -5.90
N CYS A 19 11.61 13.47 -6.03
CA CYS A 19 11.64 12.46 -4.97
C CYS A 19 13.04 11.89 -4.73
N VAL A 20 13.79 11.61 -5.79
CA VAL A 20 15.15 11.09 -5.67
C VAL A 20 16.06 12.14 -5.03
N THR A 21 16.00 13.38 -5.53
CA THR A 21 16.83 14.48 -5.02
C THR A 21 16.50 14.80 -3.56
N PHE A 22 15.22 14.86 -3.18
CA PHE A 22 14.84 15.15 -1.79
C PHE A 22 15.14 13.98 -0.86
N ALA A 23 14.89 12.73 -1.26
CA ALA A 23 15.22 11.58 -0.43
C ALA A 23 16.74 11.50 -0.15
N LEU A 24 17.58 11.70 -1.17
CA LEU A 24 19.04 11.66 -1.01
C LEU A 24 19.56 12.91 -0.28
N GLY A 25 19.15 14.10 -0.71
CA GLY A 25 19.61 15.37 -0.14
C GLY A 25 19.22 15.52 1.33
N TRP A 26 18.02 15.09 1.72
CA TRP A 26 17.57 15.14 3.10
C TRP A 26 18.43 14.28 4.03
N ASN A 27 18.71 13.03 3.64
CA ASN A 27 19.53 12.15 4.46
C ASN A 27 20.96 12.69 4.60
N VAL A 28 21.55 13.21 3.51
CA VAL A 28 22.90 13.79 3.54
C VAL A 28 22.96 15.03 4.44
N VAL A 29 22.03 15.98 4.27
CA VAL A 29 21.99 17.21 5.08
C VAL A 29 21.66 16.91 6.54
N GLY A 30 20.70 16.01 6.79
CA GLY A 30 20.31 15.61 8.14
C GLY A 30 21.45 14.93 8.90
N ILE A 31 22.13 13.96 8.27
CA ILE A 31 23.30 13.29 8.85
C ILE A 31 24.43 14.28 9.10
N TRP A 32 24.72 15.17 8.13
CA TRP A 32 25.76 16.18 8.29
C TRP A 32 25.48 17.13 9.46
N GLN A 33 24.27 17.67 9.57
CA GLN A 33 23.91 18.58 10.67
C GLN A 33 23.95 17.88 12.03
N PHE A 34 23.46 16.65 12.09
CA PHE A 34 23.42 15.88 13.34
C PHE A 34 24.82 15.46 13.81
N VAL A 35 25.67 14.98 12.90
CA VAL A 35 27.01 14.45 13.22
C VAL A 35 28.05 15.57 13.37
N VAL A 36 28.01 16.58 12.49
CA VAL A 36 29.09 17.58 12.40
C VAL A 36 28.77 18.83 13.19
N MET A 37 27.53 19.32 13.17
CA MET A 37 27.21 20.64 13.72
C MET A 37 26.68 20.62 15.16
N GLN A 38 26.27 19.46 15.71
CA GLN A 38 25.70 19.30 17.07
C GLN A 38 24.60 20.32 17.45
N ASN A 39 24.04 21.01 16.46
CA ASN A 39 23.02 22.03 16.64
C ASN A 39 21.64 21.41 16.44
N PRO A 40 20.60 21.92 17.13
CA PRO A 40 19.24 21.49 16.85
C PRO A 40 18.94 21.76 15.37
N PRO A 41 18.34 20.79 14.66
CA PRO A 41 18.31 20.82 13.21
C PRO A 41 17.14 21.71 12.74
N VAL A 42 17.24 23.03 12.97
CA VAL A 42 16.20 24.02 12.64
C VAL A 42 15.95 24.07 11.12
N VAL A 43 17.00 23.91 10.32
CA VAL A 43 16.91 23.81 8.86
C VAL A 43 16.08 22.59 8.44
N LEU A 44 16.13 21.52 9.22
CA LEU A 44 15.37 20.29 9.01
C LEU A 44 13.87 20.58 9.19
N LEU A 45 13.48 21.36 10.20
CA LEU A 45 12.08 21.80 10.37
C LEU A 45 11.57 22.63 9.19
N VAL A 46 12.39 23.52 8.63
CA VAL A 46 12.01 24.37 7.47
C VAL A 46 11.80 23.53 6.20
N LEU A 47 12.57 22.46 6.05
CA LEU A 47 12.54 21.57 4.89
C LEU A 47 11.49 20.44 5.00
N LEU A 48 10.94 20.21 6.19
CA LEU A 48 9.88 19.24 6.47
C LEU A 48 8.71 19.23 5.45
N PRO A 49 8.11 20.37 5.04
CA PRO A 49 7.02 20.37 4.06
C PRO A 49 7.40 19.82 2.68
N PHE A 50 8.69 19.83 2.35
CA PHE A 50 9.19 19.26 1.09
C PHE A 50 9.50 17.76 1.20
N VAL A 51 9.95 17.33 2.38
CA VAL A 51 10.32 15.94 2.66
C VAL A 51 9.10 15.04 2.80
N ILE A 52 8.04 15.54 3.46
CA ILE A 52 6.82 14.78 3.70
C ILE A 52 6.25 14.20 2.39
N PRO A 53 6.01 14.98 1.32
CA PRO A 53 5.58 14.45 0.03
C PRO A 53 6.50 13.36 -0.53
N ALA A 54 7.82 13.53 -0.42
CA ALA A 54 8.79 12.55 -0.91
C ALA A 54 8.69 11.22 -0.14
N LEU A 55 8.48 11.27 1.19
CA LEU A 55 8.24 10.09 2.01
C LEU A 55 6.94 9.37 1.64
N PHE A 56 5.83 10.10 1.47
CA PHE A 56 4.56 9.52 1.02
C PHE A 56 4.71 8.81 -0.33
N MET A 57 5.47 9.40 -1.25
CA MET A 57 5.73 8.77 -2.54
C MET A 57 6.65 7.54 -2.44
N LEU A 58 7.64 7.54 -1.54
CA LEU A 58 8.45 6.36 -1.27
C LEU A 58 7.60 5.23 -0.69
N PHE A 59 6.75 5.53 0.28
CA PHE A 59 5.80 4.55 0.83
C PHE A 59 4.84 4.02 -0.24
N ASN A 60 4.48 4.84 -1.22
CA ASN A 60 3.69 4.40 -2.37
C ASN A 60 4.44 3.36 -3.24
N LEU A 61 5.76 3.46 -3.39
CA LEU A 61 6.54 2.43 -4.09
C LEU A 61 6.71 1.14 -3.28
N MET A 62 6.62 1.23 -1.95
CA MET A 62 6.74 0.08 -1.05
C MET A 62 5.46 -0.77 -1.00
N ALA A 63 4.29 -0.13 -1.17
CA ALA A 63 2.99 -0.81 -1.17
C ALA A 63 2.47 -1.17 -2.57
N TRP A 64 2.77 -0.37 -3.60
CA TRP A 64 2.30 -0.61 -4.97
C TRP A 64 3.46 -0.86 -5.93
N ARG A 65 3.21 -1.66 -6.97
CA ARG A 65 4.19 -1.84 -8.06
C ARG A 65 4.30 -0.56 -8.88
N PHE A 66 5.46 -0.35 -9.51
CA PHE A 66 5.79 0.91 -10.18
C PHE A 66 4.69 1.37 -11.15
N ALA A 67 4.13 0.46 -11.96
CA ALA A 67 3.07 0.77 -12.93
C ALA A 67 1.75 1.26 -12.31
N PHE A 68 1.49 0.97 -11.03
CA PHE A 68 0.27 1.30 -10.28
C PHE A 68 0.54 2.30 -9.13
N SER A 69 1.78 2.74 -9.01
CA SER A 69 2.19 3.78 -8.09
C SER A 69 1.78 5.17 -8.61
N VAL A 70 1.97 6.21 -7.81
CA VAL A 70 1.85 7.63 -8.25
C VAL A 70 2.82 7.93 -9.40
N PHE A 71 3.89 7.15 -9.52
CA PHE A 71 4.84 7.20 -10.63
C PHE A 71 4.48 6.28 -11.80
N GLY A 72 3.32 5.63 -11.81
CA GLY A 72 2.93 4.66 -12.82
C GLY A 72 1.96 5.19 -13.89
N ALA A 73 1.29 4.27 -14.60
CA ALA A 73 0.24 4.61 -15.58
C ALA A 73 -1.10 5.02 -14.93
N TYR A 74 -1.21 4.98 -13.59
CA TYR A 74 -2.35 5.43 -12.78
C TYR A 74 -3.73 4.95 -13.26
N GLU A 75 -3.87 3.65 -13.40
CA GLU A 75 -5.17 2.97 -13.38
C GLU A 75 -5.06 1.88 -12.32
N ARG A 76 -5.64 2.13 -11.14
CA ARG A 76 -5.80 1.11 -10.10
C ARG A 76 -7.16 0.48 -10.26
N SER A 77 -7.25 -0.81 -10.00
CA SER A 77 -8.52 -1.51 -9.87
C SER A 77 -9.38 -0.77 -8.85
N GLN A 78 -10.58 -0.39 -9.27
CA GLN A 78 -11.56 0.16 -8.34
C GLN A 78 -11.98 -0.95 -7.38
N ALA A 79 -12.33 -0.54 -6.15
CA ALA A 79 -13.03 -1.47 -5.27
C ALA A 79 -14.31 -1.95 -5.98
N PRO A 80 -14.71 -3.21 -5.75
CA PRO A 80 -15.94 -3.73 -6.31
C PRO A 80 -17.13 -2.88 -5.85
N ALA A 81 -18.20 -2.85 -6.65
CA ALA A 81 -19.42 -2.11 -6.33
C ALA A 81 -20.25 -2.77 -5.21
N GLU A 82 -19.84 -3.97 -4.78
CA GLU A 82 -20.49 -4.73 -3.71
C GLU A 82 -20.30 -4.07 -2.33
N PRO A 83 -21.27 -4.22 -1.41
CA PRO A 83 -21.14 -3.70 -0.06
C PRO A 83 -19.99 -4.40 0.69
N PRO A 84 -19.25 -3.68 1.54
CA PRO A 84 -18.20 -4.29 2.35
C PRO A 84 -18.81 -5.23 3.41
N LEU A 85 -18.29 -6.44 3.52
CA LEU A 85 -18.69 -7.43 4.52
C LEU A 85 -18.21 -7.04 5.91
N GLU A 86 -16.96 -6.59 6.00
CA GLU A 86 -16.33 -6.16 7.25
C GLU A 86 -15.34 -5.03 6.94
N GLN A 87 -15.23 -4.05 7.82
CA GLN A 87 -14.26 -2.97 7.66
C GLN A 87 -13.53 -2.70 8.96
N LEU A 88 -12.20 -2.76 8.92
CA LEU A 88 -11.32 -2.40 10.02
C LEU A 88 -10.61 -1.09 9.69
N ARG A 89 -11.08 0.01 10.29
CA ARG A 89 -10.52 1.35 10.10
C ARG A 89 -9.42 1.65 11.12
N ALA A 90 -8.51 2.56 10.75
CA ALA A 90 -7.50 3.12 11.64
C ALA A 90 -6.70 2.06 12.40
N THR A 91 -6.13 1.11 11.68
CA THR A 91 -5.44 -0.05 12.27
C THR A 91 -4.00 -0.19 11.78
N SER A 92 -3.30 -1.20 12.30
CA SER A 92 -1.97 -1.61 11.84
C SER A 92 -2.06 -2.59 10.68
N GLY A 93 -0.92 -2.84 10.05
CA GLY A 93 -0.76 -3.90 9.07
C GLY A 93 0.48 -3.72 8.22
N ALA A 94 0.62 -4.57 7.20
CA ALA A 94 1.65 -4.43 6.20
C ALA A 94 1.15 -4.73 4.78
N ILE A 95 1.77 -4.07 3.80
CA ILE A 95 1.60 -4.30 2.37
C ILE A 95 2.99 -4.36 1.73
N GLY A 96 3.41 -5.53 1.26
CA GLY A 96 4.73 -5.73 0.68
C GLY A 96 5.84 -5.35 1.66
N LEU A 97 6.50 -4.21 1.40
CA LEU A 97 7.56 -3.69 2.26
C LEU A 97 7.06 -2.60 3.23
N LEU A 98 5.84 -2.09 3.04
CA LEU A 98 5.28 -1.02 3.86
C LEU A 98 4.64 -1.62 5.11
N PHE A 99 5.24 -1.38 6.27
CA PHE A 99 4.64 -1.68 7.57
C PHE A 99 4.22 -0.38 8.26
N GLY A 100 3.10 -0.42 8.98
CA GLY A 100 2.75 0.68 9.87
C GLY A 100 1.69 0.32 10.91
N THR A 101 1.56 1.22 11.88
CA THR A 101 0.67 1.07 13.03
C THR A 101 -0.63 1.86 12.83
N SER A 102 -1.55 1.78 13.80
CA SER A 102 -2.73 2.65 13.81
C SER A 102 -2.29 4.14 13.83
N PRO A 103 -2.93 5.05 13.06
CA PRO A 103 -4.19 4.89 12.32
C PRO A 103 -4.02 4.75 10.79
N PHE A 104 -2.87 4.25 10.32
CA PHE A 104 -2.51 4.38 8.90
C PHE A 104 -3.31 3.48 7.95
N PHE A 105 -3.71 2.29 8.38
CA PHE A 105 -4.37 1.32 7.50
C PHE A 105 -5.86 1.24 7.73
N THR A 106 -6.59 1.08 6.62
CA THR A 106 -7.97 0.63 6.60
C THR A 106 -8.06 -0.61 5.72
N TRP A 107 -8.53 -1.70 6.31
CA TRP A 107 -8.80 -2.95 5.61
C TRP A 107 -10.30 -3.09 5.39
N THR A 108 -10.70 -3.43 4.17
CA THR A 108 -12.09 -3.64 3.82
C THR A 108 -12.22 -5.00 3.17
N LEU A 109 -13.02 -5.88 3.75
CA LEU A 109 -13.33 -7.18 3.19
C LEU A 109 -14.58 -7.07 2.31
N TYR A 110 -14.51 -7.63 1.11
CA TYR A 110 -15.62 -7.76 0.18
C TYR A 110 -15.82 -9.24 -0.16
N GLU A 111 -16.98 -9.59 -0.74
CA GLU A 111 -17.23 -10.97 -1.18
C GLU A 111 -16.22 -11.43 -2.23
N GLY A 112 -15.81 -10.55 -3.14
CA GLY A 112 -14.86 -10.87 -4.20
C GLY A 112 -13.38 -10.74 -3.82
N GLY A 113 -13.03 -10.21 -2.64
CA GLY A 113 -11.63 -9.91 -2.32
C GLY A 113 -11.39 -8.99 -1.14
N ILE A 114 -10.17 -8.47 -1.06
CA ILE A 114 -9.75 -7.56 0.01
C ILE A 114 -9.30 -6.21 -0.55
N GLY A 115 -9.90 -5.15 -0.02
CA GLY A 115 -9.47 -3.77 -0.21
C GLY A 115 -8.54 -3.33 0.90
N VAL A 116 -7.55 -2.53 0.54
CA VAL A 116 -6.63 -1.88 1.47
C VAL A 116 -6.50 -0.41 1.12
N SER A 117 -6.56 0.45 2.14
CA SER A 117 -6.32 1.88 2.01
C SER A 117 -5.32 2.32 3.06
N VAL A 118 -4.33 3.10 2.64
CA VAL A 118 -3.33 3.68 3.53
C VAL A 118 -3.41 5.21 3.45
N LEU A 119 -3.62 5.82 4.61
CA LEU A 119 -3.83 7.26 4.74
C LEU A 119 -2.69 8.05 4.08
N GLY A 120 -3.02 8.94 3.16
CA GLY A 120 -2.06 9.79 2.44
C GLY A 120 -1.24 9.09 1.36
N ILE A 121 -1.34 7.76 1.21
CA ILE A 121 -0.59 7.02 0.18
C ILE A 121 -1.50 6.46 -0.91
N GLY A 122 -2.69 5.98 -0.55
CA GLY A 122 -3.74 5.59 -1.49
C GLY A 122 -4.39 4.24 -1.16
N ALA A 123 -5.26 3.79 -2.05
CA ALA A 123 -6.00 2.53 -1.91
C ALA A 123 -5.68 1.53 -3.03
N GLY A 124 -5.97 0.26 -2.80
CA GLY A 124 -5.88 -0.83 -3.77
C GLY A 124 -6.80 -1.99 -3.39
N TYR A 125 -7.02 -2.88 -4.34
CA TYR A 125 -7.87 -4.05 -4.18
C TYR A 125 -7.14 -5.30 -4.69
N VAL A 126 -7.29 -6.40 -3.97
CA VAL A 126 -6.76 -7.71 -4.34
C VAL A 126 -7.94 -8.69 -4.38
N PRO A 127 -8.34 -9.16 -5.58
CA PRO A 127 -9.41 -10.13 -5.70
C PRO A 127 -8.98 -11.52 -5.21
N LEU A 128 -9.95 -12.31 -4.75
CA LEU A 128 -9.77 -13.66 -4.19
C LEU A 128 -9.11 -14.63 -5.19
N ASP A 129 -9.40 -14.50 -6.49
CA ASP A 129 -8.79 -15.33 -7.55
C ASP A 129 -7.27 -15.16 -7.65
N ARG A 130 -6.72 -14.07 -7.08
CA ARG A 130 -5.28 -13.82 -7.04
C ARG A 130 -4.62 -14.26 -5.75
N PHE A 131 -5.37 -14.75 -4.77
CA PHE A 131 -4.79 -15.29 -3.54
C PHE A 131 -4.08 -16.61 -3.87
N VAL A 132 -2.88 -16.76 -3.34
CA VAL A 132 -2.06 -17.97 -3.48
C VAL A 132 -2.09 -18.75 -2.17
N GLU A 133 -1.99 -18.03 -1.06
CA GLU A 133 -1.90 -18.63 0.27
C GLU A 133 -2.44 -17.66 1.32
N VAL A 134 -3.26 -18.18 2.24
CA VAL A 134 -3.74 -17.45 3.41
C VAL A 134 -3.22 -18.20 4.64
N ARG A 135 -2.43 -17.52 5.48
CA ARG A 135 -1.90 -18.07 6.74
C ARG A 135 -2.43 -17.29 7.92
N ILE A 136 -3.03 -18.01 8.86
CA ILE A 136 -3.57 -17.42 10.08
C ILE A 136 -2.69 -17.79 11.26
N SER A 137 -2.39 -16.79 12.07
CA SER A 137 -1.61 -16.92 13.29
C SER A 137 -2.27 -16.13 14.42
N ARG A 138 -1.82 -16.33 15.64
CA ARG A 138 -2.24 -15.50 16.79
C ARG A 138 -1.92 -14.01 16.59
N ARG A 139 -0.95 -13.68 15.71
CA ARG A 139 -0.53 -12.31 15.42
C ARG A 139 -1.32 -11.67 14.28
N GLY A 140 -2.24 -12.39 13.64
CA GLY A 140 -3.02 -11.88 12.52
C GLY A 140 -3.07 -12.85 11.33
N CYS A 141 -3.38 -12.30 10.15
CA CYS A 141 -3.51 -13.04 8.90
C CYS A 141 -2.53 -12.51 7.86
N THR A 142 -1.77 -13.40 7.24
CA THR A 142 -0.85 -13.10 6.13
C THR A 142 -1.42 -13.68 4.85
N ILE A 143 -1.61 -12.83 3.84
CA ILE A 143 -2.12 -13.21 2.54
C ILE A 143 -0.99 -13.03 1.51
N ARG A 144 -0.61 -14.11 0.85
CA ARG A 144 0.24 -14.06 -0.34
C ARG A 144 -0.64 -14.10 -1.58
N HIS A 145 -0.38 -13.20 -2.51
CA HIS A 145 -1.17 -13.06 -3.72
C HIS A 145 -0.30 -12.70 -4.93
N ASN A 146 -0.84 -12.92 -6.12
CA ASN A 146 -0.21 -12.61 -7.42
C ASN A 146 -0.85 -11.39 -8.10
N SER A 147 -1.38 -10.45 -7.32
CA SER A 147 -1.92 -9.20 -7.89
C SER A 147 -0.84 -8.43 -8.65
N SER A 148 -1.22 -7.87 -9.78
CA SER A 148 -0.34 -7.01 -10.58
C SER A 148 -0.19 -5.61 -9.97
N GLU A 149 -1.07 -5.21 -9.06
CA GLU A 149 -1.14 -3.83 -8.56
C GLU A 149 -0.46 -3.65 -7.20
N VAL A 150 -0.95 -4.40 -6.23
CA VAL A 150 -0.53 -4.34 -4.83
C VAL A 150 0.64 -5.30 -4.63
N ARG A 151 1.64 -4.91 -3.83
CA ARG A 151 2.76 -5.78 -3.48
C ARG A 151 2.33 -6.78 -2.40
N SER A 152 2.75 -8.03 -2.59
CA SER A 152 2.59 -9.12 -1.64
C SER A 152 3.76 -9.14 -0.64
N PRO A 153 3.58 -9.54 0.63
CA PRO A 153 2.32 -10.02 1.24
C PRO A 153 1.42 -8.90 1.78
N LEU A 154 0.17 -9.23 2.11
CA LEU A 154 -0.71 -8.41 2.96
C LEU A 154 -0.74 -9.00 4.36
N ASP A 155 -0.39 -8.21 5.38
CA ASP A 155 -0.45 -8.62 6.78
C ASP A 155 -1.52 -7.82 7.52
N LEU A 156 -2.55 -8.54 7.96
CA LEU A 156 -3.68 -8.00 8.68
C LEU A 156 -3.58 -8.31 10.18
N PRO A 157 -4.04 -7.38 11.04
CA PRO A 157 -4.08 -7.61 12.47
C PRO A 157 -5.10 -8.71 12.83
N PRO A 158 -4.96 -9.33 14.02
CA PRO A 158 -5.91 -10.35 14.47
C PRO A 158 -7.27 -9.71 14.74
N GLY A 159 -8.35 -10.43 14.43
CA GLY A 159 -9.70 -9.92 14.64
C GLY A 159 -10.75 -10.65 13.81
N LYS A 160 -11.97 -10.10 13.79
CA LYS A 160 -13.11 -10.65 13.03
C LYS A 160 -12.82 -10.71 11.54
N LEU A 161 -12.24 -9.64 10.98
CA LEU A 161 -11.87 -9.57 9.56
C LEU A 161 -10.96 -10.73 9.13
N SER A 162 -9.94 -11.05 9.94
CA SER A 162 -9.03 -12.18 9.68
C SER A 162 -9.75 -13.55 9.70
N ARG A 163 -10.81 -13.70 10.50
CA ARG A 163 -11.61 -14.94 10.55
C ARG A 163 -12.56 -15.05 9.35
N HIS A 164 -13.32 -13.99 9.06
CA HIS A 164 -14.23 -13.97 7.90
C HIS A 164 -13.47 -14.16 6.58
N LEU A 165 -12.27 -13.60 6.46
CA LEU A 165 -11.44 -13.83 5.28
C LEU A 165 -11.03 -15.30 5.13
N ASN A 166 -10.82 -16.01 6.24
CA ASN A 166 -10.53 -17.44 6.19
C ASN A 166 -11.72 -18.24 5.68
N GLU A 167 -12.90 -17.95 6.22
CA GLU A 167 -14.15 -18.63 5.88
C GLU A 167 -14.44 -18.45 4.39
N LEU A 168 -14.34 -17.22 3.87
CA LEU A 168 -14.48 -16.92 2.44
C LEU A 168 -13.44 -17.64 1.58
N TRP A 169 -12.19 -17.72 2.04
CA TRP A 169 -11.13 -18.39 1.30
C TRP A 169 -11.32 -19.90 1.24
N ASP A 170 -11.77 -20.51 2.33
CA ASP A 170 -12.07 -21.94 2.39
C ASP A 170 -13.27 -22.31 1.53
N GLU A 171 -14.32 -21.48 1.52
CA GLU A 171 -15.48 -21.62 0.64
C GLU A 171 -15.06 -21.52 -0.84
N TYR A 172 -14.28 -20.49 -1.19
CA TYR A 172 -13.79 -20.29 -2.55
C TYR A 172 -12.96 -21.48 -3.06
N ARG A 173 -12.05 -22.02 -2.23
CA ARG A 173 -11.27 -23.21 -2.59
C ARG A 173 -12.13 -24.46 -2.72
N GLY A 174 -13.12 -24.63 -1.86
CA GLY A 174 -14.10 -25.72 -1.94
C GLY A 174 -14.85 -25.71 -3.26
N ALA A 175 -15.39 -24.54 -3.63
CA ALA A 175 -16.11 -24.35 -4.89
C ALA A 175 -15.24 -24.60 -6.13
N GLN A 176 -13.98 -24.15 -6.14
CA GLN A 176 -13.06 -24.41 -7.25
C GLN A 176 -12.72 -25.89 -7.44
N THR A 177 -12.70 -26.66 -6.35
CA THR A 177 -12.40 -28.10 -6.39
C THR A 177 -13.57 -28.88 -7.00
N GLN A 178 -14.81 -28.48 -6.71
CA GLN A 178 -16.02 -29.13 -7.24
C GLN A 178 -16.23 -28.90 -8.74
N CYS A 179 -15.87 -27.72 -9.27
CA CYS A 179 -16.02 -27.41 -10.69
C CYS A 179 -14.94 -28.04 -11.61
N ARG A 180 -13.97 -28.80 -11.05
CA ARG A 180 -12.90 -29.46 -11.81
C ARG A 180 -13.13 -30.97 -12.01
N VAL A 181 -14.30 -31.48 -11.63
CA VAL A 181 -14.75 -32.87 -11.85
C VAL A 181 -15.70 -32.89 -13.04
#